data_AF-A0A534C7H9-F1
#
_entry.id   AF-A0A534C7H9-F1
#
_cell.length_a   1.000
_cell.length_b   1.000
_cell.length_c   1.000
_cell.angle_alpha   90.00
_cell.angle_beta   90.00
_cell.angle_gamma   90.00
#
_symmetry.space_group_name_H-M   'P 1'
#
loop_
_entity.id
_entity.type
_entity.pdbx_description
1 polymer ?
#
loop_
_entity_poly.entity_id
_entity_poly.type
_entity_poly.pdbx_seq_one_letter_code
_entity_poly.pdbx_strand_id
1 'polypeptide(L)' 'MLGKPSVFLIGPMGSGKTAVGRHLARALGLPFHDSDAEIERRTGVDIPFI' A
#
# COMPACT_ATOMS: atom_id res chain seq x y z
N MET A 1 -6.23 6.19 -23.83
CA MET A 1 -5.31 6.86 -22.89
C MET A 1 -4.71 5.79 -21.99
N LEU A 2 -3.38 5.69 -21.90
CA LEU A 2 -2.75 4.85 -20.88
C LEU A 2 -3.02 5.52 -19.51
N GLY A 3 -3.53 4.76 -18.54
CA GLY A 3 -3.80 5.28 -17.19
C GLY A 3 -2.53 5.80 -16.51
N LYS A 4 -2.69 6.54 -15.40
CA LYS A 4 -1.52 6.95 -14.59
C LYS A 4 -0.75 5.70 -14.13
N PRO A 5 0.59 5.68 -14.19
CA PRO A 5 1.38 4.53 -13.76
C PRO A 5 1.28 4.32 -12.24
N SER A 6 1.26 3.05 -11.83
CA SER A 6 1.28 2.66 -10.42
C SER A 6 2.70 2.72 -9.85
N VAL A 7 2.81 3.07 -8.56
CA VAL A 7 4.07 3.04 -7.80
C VAL A 7 3.98 1.94 -6.75
N PHE A 8 4.97 1.05 -6.70
CA PHE A 8 5.05 -0.04 -5.72
C PHE A 8 6.22 0.20 -4.77
N LEU A 9 5.95 0.20 -3.47
CA LEU A 9 6.96 0.34 -2.43
C LEU A 9 7.29 -1.04 -1.86
N ILE A 10 8.56 -1.44 -1.91
CA ILE A 10 9.01 -2.79 -1.53
C ILE A 10 10.10 -2.67 -0.46
N GLY A 11 10.12 -3.61 0.49
CA GLY A 11 11.07 -3.63 1.61
C GLY A 11 10.51 -4.38 2.83
N PRO A 12 11.34 -4.66 3.86
CA PRO A 12 10.92 -5.41 5.04
C PRO A 12 9.88 -4.66 5.89
N MET A 13 9.19 -5.36 6.80
CA MET A 13 8.32 -4.74 7.80
C MET A 13 9.11 -3.69 8.61
N GLY A 14 8.48 -2.55 8.91
CA GLY A 14 9.14 -1.46 9.64
C GLY A 14 10.05 -0.54 8.80
N SER A 15 10.27 -0.81 7.51
CA SER A 15 11.11 0.04 6.65
C SER A 15 10.48 1.39 6.25
N GLY A 16 9.31 1.74 6.80
CA GLY A 16 8.63 3.01 6.56
C GLY A 16 7.76 3.10 5.30
N LYS A 17 7.49 1.98 4.61
CA LYS A 17 6.71 1.95 3.35
C LYS A 17 5.36 2.67 3.45
N THR A 18 4.59 2.39 4.51
CA THR A 18 3.27 3.00 4.72
C THR A 18 3.37 4.52 4.94
N ALA A 19 4.39 4.98 5.67
CA ALA A 19 4.60 6.41 5.92
C ALA A 19 5.00 7.15 4.64
N VAL A 20 6.00 6.64 3.92
CA VAL A 20 6.46 7.22 2.65
C VAL A 20 5.37 7.16 1.58
N GLY A 21 4.66 6.04 1.47
CA GLY A 21 3.61 5.84 0.48
C GLY A 21 2.45 6.80 0.64
N ARG A 22 2.01 7.08 1.88
CA ARG A 22 0.97 8.08 2.14
C ARG A 22 1.41 9.49 1.73
N HIS A 23 2.68 9.85 1.99
CA HIS A 23 3.21 11.15 1.58
C HIS A 23 3.32 11.26 0.05
N LEU A 24 3.87 10.22 -0.59
CA LEU A 24 4.04 10.15 -2.04
C LEU A 24 2.68 10.19 -2.77
N ALA A 25 1.69 9.44 -2.30
CA ALA A 25 0.35 9.42 -2.87
C ALA A 25 -0.29 10.82 -2.85
N ARG A 26 -0.16 11.55 -1.73
CA ARG A 26 -0.62 12.95 -1.63
C ARG A 26 0.12 13.87 -2.59
N ALA A 27 1.45 13.75 -2.67
CA ALA A 27 2.27 14.58 -3.55
C ALA A 27 1.95 14.36 -5.04
N LEU A 28 1.59 13.12 -5.43
CA LEU A 28 1.28 12.75 -6.81
C LEU A 28 -0.21 12.83 -7.17
N GLY A 29 -1.08 13.12 -6.20
CA GLY A 29 -2.54 13.07 -6.40
C GLY A 29 -3.01 11.67 -6.84
N LEU A 30 -2.46 10.64 -6.19
CA LEU A 30 -2.78 9.23 -6.41
C LEU A 30 -3.46 8.64 -5.17
N PRO A 31 -4.29 7.59 -5.31
CA PRO A 31 -4.77 6.83 -4.17
C PRO A 31 -3.62 6.07 -3.50
N PHE A 32 -3.73 5.87 -2.19
CA PHE A 32 -2.83 5.01 -1.43
C PHE A 32 -3.53 3.68 -1.12
N HIS A 33 -2.83 2.57 -1.35
CA HIS A 33 -3.27 1.22 -1.00
C HIS A 33 -2.21 0.54 -0.16
N ASP A 34 -2.63 -0.12 0.92
CA ASP A 34 -1.80 -1.00 1.73
C ASP A 34 -2.23 -2.45 1.43
N SER A 35 -1.29 -3.27 0.98
CA SER A 35 -1.57 -4.65 0.58
C SER A 35 -2.05 -5.50 1.74
N ASP A 36 -1.46 -5.28 2.91
CA ASP A 36 -1.74 -6.08 4.10
C ASP A 36 -3.18 -5.81 4.55
N ALA A 37 -3.56 -4.54 4.63
CA ALA A 37 -4.92 -4.13 4.95
C ALA A 37 -5.95 -4.62 3.92
N GLU A 38 -5.60 -4.66 2.62
CA GLU A 38 -6.52 -5.16 1.59
C GLU A 38 -6.72 -6.68 1.67
N ILE A 39 -5.67 -7.42 2.05
CA ILE A 39 -5.76 -8.86 2.31
C ILE A 39 -6.66 -9.09 3.52
N GLU A 40 -6.40 -8.44 4.65
CA GLU A 40 -7.21 -8.57 5.88
C GLU A 40 -8.69 -8.23 5.64
N ARG A 41 -8.95 -7.16 4.89
CA ARG A 41 -10.32 -6.77 4.51
C ARG A 41 -11.04 -7.82 3.67
N ARG A 42 -10.32 -8.57 2.82
CA ARG A 42 -10.90 -9.61 1.95
C ARG A 42 -11.07 -10.94 2.66
N THR A 43 -10.15 -11.29 3.55
CA THR A 43 -10.12 -12.59 4.24
C THR A 43 -10.89 -12.56 5.57
N GLY A 44 -11.00 -11.38 6.21
CA GLY A 44 -11.60 -11.22 7.53
C GLY A 44 -10.70 -11.67 8.68
N VAL A 45 -9.40 -11.89 8.41
CA VAL A 45 -8.39 -12.34 9.39
C VAL A 45 -7.10 -11.55 9.21
N ASP A 46 -6.36 -11.34 10.31
CA ASP A 46 -5.11 -10.59 10.33
C ASP A 46 -3.99 -11.31 9.54
N ILE A 47 -3.00 -10.56 9.03
CA ILE A 47 -1.88 -11.14 8.25
C ILE A 47 -1.16 -12.30 8.95
N PRO A 48 -0.87 -12.29 10.26
CA PRO A 48 -0.19 -13.42 10.92
C PRO A 48 -0.97 -14.74 10.90
N PHE A 49 -2.26 -14.73 10.57
CA PHE A 49 -3.10 -15.92 10.47
C PHE A 49 -2.97 -16.61 9.09
N ILE A 50 -2.53 -15.89 8.06
CA ILE A 50 -2.42 -16.35 6.66
C ILE A 50 -1.02 -16.90 6.41
#